data_AF-A0A0D8W6F1-F1
#
_entry.id   AF-A0A0D8W6F1-F1
#
_cell.length_a   1.000
_cell.length_b   1.000
_cell.length_c   1.000
_cell.angle_alpha   90.00
_cell.angle_beta   90.00
_cell.angle_gamma   90.00
#
_symmetry.space_group_name_H-M   'P 1'
#
loop_
_entity.id
_entity.type
_entity.pdbx_description
1 polymer ?
#
loop_
_entity_poly.entity_id
_entity_poly.type
_entity_poly.pdbx_seq_one_letter_code
_entity_poly.pdbx_strand_id
1 'polypeptide(L)' 'MSPEAAGIAACLMTYSHHACRTECYAMTVHYYRLRDYALQHPECSAIMRIID' A
#
# COMPACT_ATOMS: atom_id res chain seq x y z
N MET A 1 10.17 -10.61 -6.27
CA MET A 1 8.89 -9.91 -6.10
C MET A 1 7.90 -10.49 -7.08
N SER A 2 6.82 -11.08 -6.56
CA SER A 2 5.72 -11.58 -7.40
C SER A 2 4.89 -10.43 -7.99
N PRO A 3 4.18 -10.64 -9.11
CA PRO A 3 3.28 -9.63 -9.68
C PRO A 3 2.19 -9.19 -8.70
N GLU A 4 1.71 -10.08 -7.83
CA GLU A 4 0.77 -9.73 -6.75
C GLU A 4 1.39 -8.72 -5.78
N ALA A 5 2.57 -9.01 -5.24
CA ALA A 5 3.29 -8.12 -4.32
C ALA A 5 3.60 -6.76 -4.96
N ALA A 6 3.97 -6.74 -6.25
CA ALA A 6 4.16 -5.50 -7.00
C ALA A 6 2.86 -4.69 -7.14
N GLY A 7 1.72 -5.37 -7.37
CA GLY A 7 0.40 -4.73 -7.40
C GLY A 7 0.00 -4.12 -6.06
N ILE A 8 0.24 -4.84 -4.96
CA ILE A 8 -0.01 -4.34 -3.59
C ILE A 8 0.82 -3.08 -3.33
N ALA A 9 2.11 -3.10 -3.66
CA ALA A 9 3.00 -1.95 -3.50
C ALA A 9 2.51 -0.74 -4.34
N ALA A 10 2.16 -0.95 -5.61
CA ALA A 10 1.66 0.11 -6.49
C ALA A 10 0.37 0.76 -5.96
N CYS A 11 -0.57 -0.04 -5.48
CA CYS A 11 -1.81 0.46 -4.87
C CYS A 11 -1.53 1.26 -3.58
N LEU A 12 -0.62 0.79 -2.72
CA LEU A 12 -0.22 1.51 -1.50
C LEU A 12 0.41 2.87 -1.80
N MET A 13 1.31 2.96 -2.78
CA MET A 13 1.89 4.25 -3.21
C MET A 13 0.81 5.20 -3.75
N THR A 14 -0.14 4.67 -4.53
CA THR A 14 -1.22 5.47 -5.12
C THR A 14 -2.15 6.03 -4.03
N TYR A 15 -2.55 5.21 -3.06
CA TYR A 15 -3.39 5.67 -1.96
C TYR A 15 -2.66 6.64 -1.04
N SER A 16 -1.38 6.41 -0.75
CA SER A 16 -0.56 7.36 0.02
C SER A 16 -0.46 8.72 -0.68
N HIS A 17 -0.15 8.71 -1.99
CA HIS A 17 -0.08 9.92 -2.79
C HIS A 17 -1.41 10.66 -2.82
N HIS A 18 -2.52 9.95 -3.05
CA HIS A 18 -3.83 10.58 -3.12
C HIS A 18 -4.29 11.11 -1.76
N ALA A 19 -4.12 10.33 -0.68
CA ALA A 19 -4.43 10.78 0.68
C ALA A 19 -3.64 12.04 1.07
N CYS A 20 -2.35 12.10 0.71
CA CYS A 20 -1.50 13.28 0.96
C CYS A 20 -1.91 14.50 0.12
N ARG A 21 -2.35 14.30 -1.13
CA ARG A 21 -2.67 15.39 -2.06
C ARG A 21 -4.09 15.93 -1.93
N THR A 22 -5.05 15.09 -1.55
CA THR A 22 -6.48 15.47 -1.50
C THR A 22 -7.07 15.45 -0.10
N GLU A 23 -6.27 15.05 0.90
CA GLU A 23 -6.72 14.89 2.30
C GLU A 23 -7.97 14.00 2.41
N CYS A 24 -8.17 13.12 1.42
CA CYS A 24 -9.36 12.28 1.34
C CYS A 24 -9.30 11.19 2.40
N TYR A 25 -10.19 11.29 3.38
CA TYR A 25 -10.30 10.32 4.47
C TYR A 25 -10.52 8.89 3.96
N ALA A 26 -11.36 8.70 2.92
CA ALA A 26 -11.59 7.39 2.34
C ALA A 26 -10.30 6.74 1.82
N MET A 27 -9.40 7.53 1.22
CA MET A 27 -8.12 7.04 0.71
C MET A 27 -7.16 6.66 1.82
N THR A 28 -7.16 7.43 2.90
CA THR A 28 -6.43 7.09 4.13
C THR A 28 -6.91 5.75 4.69
N VAL A 29 -8.24 5.52 4.73
CA VAL A 29 -8.82 4.24 5.16
C VAL A 29 -8.42 3.10 4.22
N HIS A 30 -8.47 3.31 2.91
CA HIS A 30 -8.03 2.30 1.92
C HIS A 30 -6.56 1.96 2.06
N TYR A 31 -5.70 2.96 2.27
CA TYR A 31 -4.27 2.75 2.53
C TYR A 31 -4.05 1.85 3.75
N TYR A 32 -4.67 2.16 4.90
CA TYR A 32 -4.45 1.38 6.12
C TYR A 32 -4.99 -0.04 6.02
N ARG A 33 -6.16 -0.25 5.39
CA ARG A 33 -6.71 -1.59 5.16
C ARG A 33 -5.80 -2.43 4.26
N LEU A 34 -5.29 -1.85 3.18
CA LEU A 34 -4.39 -2.56 2.27
C LEU A 34 -3.03 -2.82 2.92
N ARG A 35 -2.54 -1.90 3.77
CA ARG A 35 -1.29 -2.09 4.51
C ARG A 35 -1.40 -3.26 5.48
N ASP A 36 -2.52 -3.40 6.19
CA ASP A 36 -2.76 -4.51 7.10
C ASP A 36 -2.76 -5.86 6.34
N TYR A 37 -3.44 -5.92 5.19
CA TYR A 37 -3.37 -7.08 4.28
C TYR A 37 -1.93 -7.38 3.83
N ALA A 38 -1.17 -6.34 3.44
CA ALA A 38 0.21 -6.50 2.98
C ALA A 38 1.14 -7.06 4.07
N LEU A 39 0.90 -6.76 5.35
CA LEU A 39 1.69 -7.30 6.47
C LEU A 39 1.54 -8.81 6.63
N GLN A 40 0.43 -9.39 6.18
CA GLN A 40 0.18 -10.84 6.20
C GLN A 40 0.73 -11.56 4.95
N HIS A 41 1.15 -10.82 3.92
CA HIS A 41 1.66 -11.40 2.68
C HIS A 41 3.08 -11.98 2.89
N PRO A 42 3.44 -13.13 2.30
CA PRO A 42 4.78 -13.74 2.46
C PRO A 42 5.94 -12.84 2.00
N GLU A 43 5.66 -11.90 1.09
CA GLU A 43 6.61 -10.90 0.61
C GLU A 43 6.46 -9.52 1.30
N CYS A 44 5.85 -9.44 2.49
CA CYS A 44 5.57 -8.16 3.17
C CYS A 44 6.82 -7.28 3.32
N SER A 45 7.97 -7.88 3.63
CA SER A 45 9.24 -7.15 3.77
C SER A 45 9.69 -6.50 2.46
N ALA A 46 9.46 -7.16 1.33
CA ALA A 46 9.78 -6.59 0.02
C ALA A 46 8.80 -5.49 -0.37
N ILE A 47 7.51 -5.66 -0.07
CA ILE A 47 6.48 -4.63 -0.27
C ILE A 47 6.81 -3.39 0.55
N MET A 48 7.08 -3.55 1.85
CA MET A 48 7.37 -2.45 2.76
C MET A 48 8.62 -1.67 2.33
N ARG A 49 9.66 -2.37 1.84
CA ARG A 49 10.88 -1.74 1.33
C ARG A 49 10.67 -0.90 0.07
N ILE A 50 9.64 -1.17 -0.73
CA ILE A 50 9.34 -0.40 -1.95
C ILE A 50 8.53 0.85 -1.63
N ILE A 51 7.67 0.79 -0.60
CA ILE A 51 6.76 1.88 -0.25
C ILE A 51 7.30 2.82 0.84
N ASP A 52 8.40 2.45 1.52
CA ASP A 52 9.18 3.32 2.40
C ASP A 52 9.78 4.50 1.62
#